data_AF-A0A9E4CU73-F1
#
_entry.id   AF-A0A9E4CU73-F1
#
_cell.length_a   1.000
_cell.length_b   1.000
_cell.length_c   1.000
_cell.angle_alpha   90.00
_cell.angle_beta   90.00
_cell.angle_gamma   90.00
#
_symmetry.space_group_name_H-M   'P 1'
#
loop_
_entity.id
_entity.type
_entity.pdbx_description
1 polymer ?
#
loop_
_entity_poly.entity_id
_entity_poly.type
_entity_poly.pdbx_seq_one_letter_code
_entity_poly.pdbx_strand_id
1 'polypeptide(L)'
;MTYAVPHPHRLLLRAAVAPAATAAAALAEWAAATPITRADPDETTVLPLLASRLTELAPAPAVAQRLRGLRRHAVVRQFVVREELTAAAGLLRAQGIEPIAVKGVALAAAYGSERCRAVGDADVLVPPEQRVAAVAALTAGGFAGTYGIATEDVTLWAGRFHALGMHRPERPDVDLHWRLPHQPAEADRLTAIIRRRARPAGGDPWLLPHPAHQLAIAVAHGWATISQASLRMLVDVAVLLQDPEVVAAVADEVLGPHHLRAALDHVLDLLAAEEVPGAAAFRTTLPRPRHSDRLVARTLLADRDGLATRLAWAAAQRRPSALRPASVQSLPLHGPVAPPAEQAVQLARIDPANDAHVGLAGQGWWLPDGWATWSRRRVASLRLAPAPRGTVTRLRVALPPGTPSHRRWTLVIGGGRVAQVCRPTTGGQADVVLRGGRRAWFLSPGLCVPAEALGTGDRRRLGVAVTAISTSGGEGVHHEG
;
A
#
# COMPACT_ATOMS: atom_id res chain seq x y z
N MET A 1 11.29 2.79 18.58
CA MET A 1 9.92 2.35 18.91
C MET A 1 9.80 0.89 18.53
N THR A 2 9.81 0.02 19.53
CA THR A 2 9.53 -1.41 19.42
C THR A 2 8.03 -1.60 19.52
N TYR A 3 7.41 -2.25 18.54
CA TYR A 3 6.02 -2.68 18.68
C TYR A 3 6.01 -3.86 19.64
N ALA A 4 5.28 -3.73 20.76
CA ALA A 4 5.02 -4.84 21.66
C ALA A 4 3.63 -5.40 21.34
N VAL A 5 3.54 -6.73 21.21
CA VAL A 5 2.25 -7.42 21.07
C VAL A 5 1.52 -7.30 22.41
N PRO A 6 0.26 -6.79 22.45
CA PRO A 6 -0.50 -6.70 23.69
C PRO A 6 -0.62 -8.05 24.41
N HIS A 7 -0.64 -8.04 25.75
CA HIS A 7 -0.72 -9.28 26.54
C HIS A 7 -1.85 -10.21 26.11
N PRO A 8 -3.11 -9.75 25.91
CA PRO A 8 -4.19 -10.61 25.44
C PRO A 8 -3.91 -11.28 24.09
N HIS A 9 -3.30 -10.53 23.16
CA HIS A 9 -2.92 -11.04 21.84
C HIS A 9 -1.81 -12.08 21.92
N ARG A 10 -0.83 -11.93 22.82
CA ARG A 10 0.21 -12.94 23.06
C ARG A 10 -0.39 -14.25 23.56
N LEU A 11 -1.37 -14.19 24.48
CA LEU A 11 -2.06 -15.37 24.97
C LEU A 11 -2.83 -16.09 23.86
N LEU A 12 -3.56 -15.36 23.02
CA LEU A 12 -4.28 -15.96 21.89
C LEU A 12 -3.34 -16.51 20.81
N LEU A 13 -2.20 -15.86 20.56
CA LEU A 13 -1.16 -16.38 19.68
C LEU A 13 -0.64 -17.73 20.21
N ARG A 14 -0.28 -17.82 21.49
CA ARG A 14 0.14 -19.08 22.11
C ARG A 14 -0.96 -20.14 22.05
N ALA A 15 -2.20 -19.78 22.38
CA ALA A 15 -3.34 -20.69 22.28
C ALA A 15 -3.56 -21.22 20.85
N ALA A 16 -3.22 -20.41 19.83
CA ALA A 16 -3.37 -20.77 18.44
C ALA A 16 -2.30 -21.75 17.94
N VAL A 17 -1.02 -21.57 18.33
CA VAL A 17 0.11 -22.23 17.65
C VAL A 17 1.05 -23.01 18.57
N ALA A 18 0.96 -22.87 19.90
CA ALA A 18 1.82 -23.60 20.82
C ALA A 18 1.41 -25.09 20.98
N PRO A 19 2.26 -25.92 21.61
CA PRO A 19 1.89 -27.27 22.04
C PRO A 19 0.69 -27.26 23.00
N ALA A 20 -0.05 -28.38 23.04
CA ALA A 20 -1.36 -28.47 23.69
C ALA A 20 -1.41 -27.93 25.13
N ALA A 21 -0.45 -28.30 25.98
CA ALA A 21 -0.42 -27.85 27.39
C ALA A 21 -0.27 -26.31 27.50
N THR A 22 0.71 -25.73 26.80
CA THR A 22 0.93 -24.27 26.76
C THR A 22 -0.26 -23.54 26.15
N ALA A 23 -0.83 -24.10 25.09
CA ALA A 23 -1.97 -23.52 24.39
C ALA A 23 -3.23 -23.49 25.27
N ALA A 24 -3.50 -24.58 26.00
CA ALA A 24 -4.63 -24.67 26.93
C ALA A 24 -4.49 -23.69 28.10
N ALA A 25 -3.29 -23.59 28.70
CA ALA A 25 -3.01 -22.64 29.76
C ALA A 25 -3.20 -21.17 29.30
N ALA A 26 -2.70 -20.84 28.10
CA ALA A 26 -2.83 -19.50 27.54
C ALA A 26 -4.30 -19.13 27.25
N LEU A 27 -5.10 -20.07 26.72
CA LEU A 27 -6.53 -19.84 26.51
C LEU A 27 -7.27 -19.64 27.84
N ALA A 28 -6.95 -20.43 28.87
CA ALA A 28 -7.56 -20.30 30.18
C ALA A 28 -7.25 -18.93 30.82
N GLU A 29 -6.01 -18.48 30.74
CA GLU A 29 -5.60 -17.15 31.21
C GLU A 29 -6.31 -16.03 30.45
N TRP A 30 -6.37 -16.12 29.12
CA TRP A 30 -7.06 -15.11 28.30
C TRP A 30 -8.55 -15.05 28.64
N ALA A 31 -9.21 -16.20 28.76
CA ALA A 31 -10.64 -16.29 29.06
C ALA A 31 -10.99 -15.79 30.47
N ALA A 32 -10.06 -15.88 31.43
CA ALA A 32 -10.24 -15.33 32.77
C ALA A 32 -10.17 -13.80 32.79
N ALA A 33 -9.32 -13.21 31.96
CA ALA A 33 -9.14 -11.75 31.89
C ALA A 33 -10.14 -11.06 30.94
N THR A 34 -10.53 -11.74 29.86
CA THR A 34 -11.32 -11.15 28.77
C THR A 34 -12.54 -12.01 28.48
N PRO A 35 -13.76 -11.55 28.81
CA PRO A 35 -14.97 -12.22 28.37
C PRO A 35 -14.96 -12.30 26.84
N ILE A 36 -15.21 -13.49 26.26
CA ILE A 36 -15.16 -13.70 24.81
C ILE A 36 -16.06 -12.75 24.01
N THR A 37 -17.13 -12.22 24.63
CA THR A 37 -18.04 -11.23 24.04
C THR A 37 -17.45 -9.81 23.95
N ARG A 38 -16.29 -9.58 24.56
CA ARG A 38 -15.53 -8.33 24.52
C ARG A 38 -14.23 -8.47 23.75
N ALA A 39 -14.04 -9.59 23.04
CA ALA A 39 -12.89 -9.78 22.20
C ALA A 39 -12.80 -8.65 21.16
N ASP A 40 -11.62 -8.07 21.00
CA ASP A 40 -11.41 -7.01 20.02
C ASP A 40 -11.41 -7.55 18.56
N PRO A 41 -11.46 -6.69 17.53
CA PRO A 41 -11.48 -7.15 16.14
C PRO A 41 -10.33 -8.10 15.78
N ASP A 42 -9.10 -7.86 16.23
CA ASP A 42 -7.96 -8.73 15.95
C ASP A 42 -8.13 -10.09 16.63
N GLU A 43 -8.55 -10.11 17.89
CA GLU A 43 -8.83 -11.33 18.66
C GLU A 43 -9.89 -12.19 17.99
N THR A 44 -11.01 -11.57 17.57
CA THR A 44 -12.14 -12.30 16.94
C THR A 44 -11.74 -13.04 15.67
N THR A 45 -10.72 -12.57 14.95
CA THR A 45 -10.25 -13.23 13.72
C THR A 45 -9.52 -14.55 13.97
N VAL A 46 -8.99 -14.77 15.19
CA VAL A 46 -8.24 -15.98 15.57
C VAL A 46 -9.11 -16.98 16.32
N LEU A 47 -10.21 -16.56 16.95
CA LEU A 47 -11.09 -17.46 17.70
C LEU A 47 -11.61 -18.68 16.90
N PRO A 48 -11.94 -18.58 15.60
CA PRO A 48 -12.32 -19.75 14.80
C PRO A 48 -11.24 -20.83 14.71
N LEU A 49 -9.96 -20.44 14.74
CA LEU A 49 -8.84 -21.39 14.77
C LEU A 49 -8.81 -22.14 16.10
N LEU A 50 -9.00 -21.44 17.23
CA LEU A 50 -9.04 -22.10 18.54
C LEU A 50 -10.18 -23.11 18.62
N ALA A 51 -11.30 -22.83 17.95
CA ALA A 51 -12.42 -23.75 17.84
C ALA A 51 -12.10 -25.04 17.03
N SER A 52 -11.05 -25.04 16.21
CA SER A 52 -10.53 -26.26 15.55
C SER A 52 -9.72 -27.14 16.50
N ARG A 53 -9.20 -26.55 17.58
CA ARG A 53 -8.35 -27.20 18.58
C ARG A 53 -9.08 -27.53 19.90
N LEU A 54 -10.41 -27.52 19.92
CA LEU A 54 -11.20 -27.67 21.16
C LEU A 54 -10.87 -28.93 21.97
N THR A 55 -10.58 -30.05 21.29
CA THR A 55 -10.21 -31.30 21.96
C THR A 55 -8.90 -31.16 22.73
N GLU A 56 -7.91 -30.48 22.15
CA GLU A 56 -6.59 -30.24 22.77
C GLU A 56 -6.66 -29.18 23.87
N LEU A 57 -7.43 -28.11 23.62
CA LEU A 57 -7.50 -26.95 24.52
C LEU A 57 -8.42 -27.20 25.72
N ALA A 58 -9.39 -28.10 25.59
CA ALA A 58 -10.37 -28.47 26.61
C ALA A 58 -10.90 -27.28 27.46
N PRO A 59 -11.35 -26.17 26.84
CA PRO A 59 -11.76 -25.00 27.60
C PRO A 59 -13.08 -25.24 28.34
N ALA A 60 -13.41 -24.37 29.29
CA ALA A 60 -14.68 -24.41 30.00
C ALA A 60 -15.88 -24.52 29.03
N PRO A 61 -16.95 -25.27 29.36
CA PRO A 61 -18.04 -25.57 28.42
C PRO A 61 -18.66 -24.34 27.74
N ALA A 62 -18.82 -23.24 28.48
CA ALA A 62 -19.36 -21.99 27.95
C ALA A 62 -18.45 -21.35 26.87
N VAL A 63 -17.13 -21.38 27.08
CA VAL A 63 -16.13 -20.90 26.11
C VAL A 63 -16.12 -21.81 24.89
N ALA A 64 -16.11 -23.13 25.11
CA ALA A 64 -16.18 -24.11 24.03
C ALA A 64 -17.41 -23.91 23.13
N GLN A 65 -18.59 -23.68 23.72
CA GLN A 65 -19.82 -23.44 22.97
C GLN A 65 -19.74 -22.17 22.11
N ARG A 66 -19.19 -21.09 22.65
CA ARG A 66 -19.01 -19.82 21.92
C ARG A 66 -18.02 -19.96 20.76
N LEU A 67 -16.88 -20.62 20.99
CA LEU A 67 -15.89 -20.93 19.96
C LEU A 67 -16.51 -21.75 18.81
N ARG A 68 -17.33 -22.77 19.11
CA ARG A 68 -18.06 -23.52 18.08
C ARG A 68 -18.99 -22.63 17.25
N GLY A 69 -19.70 -21.69 17.89
CA GLY A 69 -20.55 -20.73 17.19
C GLY A 69 -19.75 -19.84 16.23
N LEU A 70 -18.64 -19.27 16.70
CA LEU A 70 -17.74 -18.45 15.89
C LEU A 70 -17.16 -19.22 14.71
N ARG A 71 -16.77 -20.49 14.92
CA ARG A 71 -16.31 -21.37 13.84
C ARG A 71 -17.39 -21.60 12.78
N ARG A 72 -18.63 -21.90 13.19
CA ARG A 72 -19.74 -22.07 12.24
C ARG A 72 -19.93 -20.81 11.40
N HIS A 73 -19.94 -19.64 12.04
CA HIS A 73 -20.04 -18.36 11.34
C HIS A 73 -18.89 -18.17 10.33
N ALA A 74 -17.65 -18.37 10.76
CA ALA A 74 -16.48 -18.24 9.89
C ALA A 74 -16.53 -19.20 8.69
N VAL A 75 -16.92 -20.45 8.91
CA VAL A 75 -17.07 -21.46 7.85
C VAL A 75 -18.14 -21.05 6.84
N VAL A 76 -19.32 -20.63 7.30
CA VAL A 76 -20.40 -20.17 6.41
C VAL A 76 -19.92 -18.96 5.61
N ARG A 77 -19.30 -17.97 6.26
CA ARG A 77 -18.78 -16.78 5.58
C ARG A 77 -17.75 -17.15 4.51
N GLN A 78 -16.86 -18.07 4.82
CA GLN A 78 -15.83 -18.53 3.89
C GLN A 78 -16.41 -19.22 2.66
N PHE A 79 -17.45 -20.05 2.80
CA PHE A 79 -18.13 -20.64 1.66
C PHE A 79 -18.71 -19.57 0.73
N VAL A 80 -19.35 -18.53 1.29
CA VAL A 80 -19.90 -17.42 0.48
C VAL A 80 -18.79 -16.63 -0.21
N VAL A 81 -17.68 -16.34 0.48
CA VAL A 81 -16.51 -15.68 -0.12
C VAL A 81 -15.89 -16.51 -1.23
N ARG A 82 -15.76 -17.83 -1.03
CA ARG A 82 -15.21 -18.75 -2.04
C ARG A 82 -16.12 -18.87 -3.25
N GLU A 83 -17.44 -18.92 -3.06
CA GLU A 83 -18.42 -18.88 -4.15
C GLU A 83 -18.24 -17.61 -4.99
N GLU A 84 -18.10 -16.46 -4.34
CA GLU A 84 -17.90 -15.19 -5.03
C GLU A 84 -16.58 -15.13 -5.80
N LEU A 85 -15.49 -15.62 -5.19
CA LEU A 85 -14.21 -15.75 -5.85
C LEU A 85 -14.29 -16.73 -7.04
N THR A 86 -15.04 -17.81 -6.92
CA THR A 86 -15.27 -18.78 -8.00
C THR A 86 -15.96 -18.12 -9.20
N ALA A 87 -16.99 -17.33 -8.94
CA ALA A 87 -17.68 -16.57 -9.99
C ALA A 87 -16.73 -15.58 -10.67
N ALA A 88 -16.01 -14.76 -9.88
CA ALA A 88 -15.05 -13.78 -10.41
C ALA A 88 -13.93 -14.46 -11.20
N ALA A 89 -13.34 -15.52 -10.67
CA ALA A 89 -12.28 -16.27 -11.33
C ALA A 89 -12.74 -16.94 -12.63
N GLY A 90 -13.96 -17.47 -12.67
CA GLY A 90 -14.56 -18.01 -13.89
C GLY A 90 -14.67 -16.96 -15.00
N LEU A 91 -15.15 -15.75 -14.67
CA LEU A 91 -15.24 -14.63 -15.61
C LEU A 91 -13.87 -14.20 -16.13
N LEU A 92 -12.87 -14.11 -15.25
CA LEU A 92 -11.49 -13.78 -15.63
C LEU A 92 -10.90 -14.83 -16.58
N ARG A 93 -11.07 -16.12 -16.25
CA ARG A 93 -10.57 -17.23 -17.09
C ARG A 93 -11.23 -17.27 -18.47
N ALA A 94 -12.51 -16.93 -18.56
CA ALA A 94 -13.21 -16.83 -19.84
C ALA A 94 -12.59 -15.77 -20.77
N GLN A 95 -11.85 -14.81 -20.22
CA GLN A 95 -11.08 -13.78 -20.96
C GLN A 95 -9.59 -14.13 -21.10
N GLY A 96 -9.18 -15.36 -20.79
CA GLY A 96 -7.78 -15.79 -20.84
C GLY A 96 -6.89 -15.19 -19.73
N ILE A 97 -7.49 -14.64 -18.67
CA ILE A 97 -6.79 -14.09 -17.51
C ILE A 97 -6.67 -15.22 -16.49
N GLU A 98 -5.46 -15.52 -16.03
CA GLU A 98 -5.22 -16.49 -14.95
C GLU A 98 -5.27 -15.80 -13.58
N PRO A 99 -6.36 -15.97 -12.80
CA PRO A 99 -6.47 -15.41 -11.47
C PRO A 99 -5.62 -16.20 -10.46
N ILE A 100 -4.97 -15.48 -9.55
CA ILE A 100 -4.29 -16.04 -8.40
C ILE A 100 -5.04 -15.59 -7.15
N ALA A 101 -5.63 -16.52 -6.39
CA ALA A 101 -6.20 -16.17 -5.09
C ALA A 101 -5.06 -15.76 -4.16
N VAL A 102 -5.21 -14.67 -3.43
CA VAL A 102 -4.18 -14.19 -2.49
C VAL A 102 -4.78 -13.97 -1.11
N LYS A 103 -3.94 -13.59 -0.15
CA LYS A 103 -4.32 -13.32 1.24
C LYS A 103 -5.23 -14.41 1.82
N GLY A 104 -6.45 -14.07 2.23
CA GLY A 104 -7.18 -14.90 3.17
C GLY A 104 -7.63 -16.25 2.62
N VAL A 105 -8.10 -16.28 1.36
CA VAL A 105 -8.48 -17.53 0.69
C VAL A 105 -7.25 -18.39 0.42
N ALA A 106 -6.15 -17.81 -0.03
CA ALA A 106 -4.92 -18.55 -0.28
C ALA A 106 -4.32 -19.13 1.01
N LEU A 107 -4.28 -18.32 2.07
CA LEU A 107 -3.73 -18.72 3.37
C LEU A 107 -4.58 -19.80 4.03
N ALA A 108 -5.89 -19.86 3.77
CA ALA A 108 -6.74 -20.91 4.33
C ALA A 108 -6.29 -22.33 3.91
N ALA A 109 -5.62 -22.48 2.76
CA ALA A 109 -5.04 -23.75 2.33
C ALA A 109 -3.88 -24.22 3.24
N ALA A 110 -3.14 -23.29 3.85
CA ALA A 110 -2.02 -23.62 4.74
C ALA A 110 -2.47 -24.17 6.11
N TYR A 111 -3.74 -23.99 6.48
CA TYR A 111 -4.27 -24.42 7.78
C TYR A 111 -4.70 -25.90 7.83
N GLY A 112 -4.47 -26.67 6.75
CA GLY A 112 -4.89 -28.07 6.62
C GLY A 112 -6.41 -28.27 6.46
N SER A 113 -7.20 -27.31 6.93
CA SER A 113 -8.61 -27.18 6.62
C SER A 113 -8.95 -25.71 6.45
N GLU A 114 -9.62 -25.41 5.34
CA GLU A 114 -10.20 -24.10 5.08
C GLU A 114 -11.01 -23.58 6.27
N ARG A 115 -11.71 -24.47 7.00
CA ARG A 115 -12.61 -24.17 8.12
C ARG A 115 -11.96 -23.54 9.35
N CYS A 116 -10.63 -23.42 9.37
CA CYS A 116 -9.86 -22.97 10.52
C CYS A 116 -9.50 -21.49 10.45
N ARG A 117 -9.66 -20.84 9.28
CA ARG A 117 -9.22 -19.46 9.07
C ARG A 117 -10.39 -18.56 8.67
N ALA A 118 -10.66 -17.51 9.45
CA ALA A 118 -11.66 -16.52 9.08
C ALA A 118 -11.22 -15.70 7.85
N VAL A 119 -12.11 -15.61 6.85
CA VAL A 119 -11.91 -14.84 5.62
C VAL A 119 -12.99 -13.75 5.53
N GLY A 120 -12.59 -12.50 5.29
CA GLY A 120 -13.51 -11.36 5.23
C GLY A 120 -14.04 -11.10 3.83
N ASP A 121 -13.12 -11.08 2.87
CA ASP A 121 -13.26 -10.72 1.47
C ASP A 121 -12.50 -11.71 0.57
N ALA A 122 -12.81 -11.69 -0.72
CA ALA A 122 -12.12 -12.48 -1.74
C ALA A 122 -11.03 -11.64 -2.39
N ASP A 123 -9.75 -11.98 -2.18
CA ASP A 123 -8.65 -11.29 -2.85
C ASP A 123 -8.16 -12.08 -4.07
N VAL A 124 -8.10 -11.44 -5.23
CA VAL A 124 -7.60 -12.04 -6.47
C VAL A 124 -6.57 -11.15 -7.13
N LEU A 125 -5.43 -11.73 -7.48
CA LEU A 125 -4.34 -11.09 -8.19
C LEU A 125 -4.39 -11.42 -9.68
N VAL A 126 -4.34 -10.38 -10.51
CA VAL A 126 -4.24 -10.47 -11.97
C VAL A 126 -2.96 -9.80 -12.47
N PRO A 127 -2.50 -10.11 -13.69
CA PRO A 127 -1.36 -9.43 -14.28
C PRO A 127 -1.62 -7.92 -14.43
N PRO A 128 -0.66 -7.04 -14.09
CA PRO A 128 -0.83 -5.60 -14.19
C PRO A 128 -1.28 -5.17 -15.59
N GLU A 129 -0.72 -5.77 -16.63
CA GLU A 129 -1.03 -5.51 -18.03
C GLU A 129 -2.47 -5.91 -18.42
N GLN A 130 -3.13 -6.78 -17.66
CA GLN A 130 -4.50 -7.25 -17.91
C GLN A 130 -5.55 -6.58 -17.02
N ARG A 131 -5.16 -5.66 -16.13
CA ARG A 131 -6.08 -5.03 -15.14
C ARG A 131 -7.34 -4.41 -15.74
N VAL A 132 -7.24 -3.74 -16.90
CA VAL A 132 -8.38 -3.12 -17.58
C VAL A 132 -9.33 -4.19 -18.11
N ALA A 133 -8.79 -5.23 -18.75
CA ALA A 133 -9.56 -6.37 -19.23
C ALA A 133 -10.21 -7.15 -18.07
N ALA A 134 -9.51 -7.28 -16.94
CA ALA A 134 -10.04 -7.92 -15.74
C ALA A 134 -11.25 -7.15 -15.17
N VAL A 135 -11.15 -5.82 -15.03
CA VAL A 135 -12.28 -5.01 -14.58
C VAL A 135 -13.43 -5.09 -15.60
N ALA A 136 -13.15 -5.00 -16.90
CA ALA A 136 -14.18 -5.14 -17.94
C ALA A 136 -14.92 -6.50 -17.85
N ALA A 137 -14.17 -7.59 -17.66
CA ALA A 137 -14.72 -8.94 -17.52
C ALA A 137 -15.66 -9.06 -16.32
N LEU A 138 -15.23 -8.55 -15.16
CA LEU A 138 -16.04 -8.55 -13.95
C LEU A 138 -17.27 -7.64 -14.10
N THR A 139 -17.12 -6.45 -14.69
CA THR A 139 -18.25 -5.55 -14.96
C THR A 139 -19.29 -6.20 -15.87
N ALA A 140 -18.86 -6.88 -16.93
CA ALA A 140 -19.75 -7.63 -17.81
C ALA A 140 -20.46 -8.79 -17.07
N GLY A 141 -19.81 -9.37 -16.05
CA GLY A 141 -20.39 -10.37 -15.15
C GLY A 141 -21.24 -9.79 -14.00
N GLY A 142 -21.56 -8.50 -14.03
CA GLY A 142 -22.46 -7.84 -13.09
C GLY A 142 -21.79 -7.30 -11.82
N PHE A 143 -20.46 -7.30 -11.74
CA PHE A 143 -19.72 -6.62 -10.66
C PHE A 143 -19.67 -5.12 -10.90
N ALA A 144 -19.65 -4.33 -9.83
CA ALA A 144 -19.42 -2.89 -9.88
C ALA A 144 -18.13 -2.52 -9.14
N GLY A 145 -17.36 -1.58 -9.69
CA GLY A 145 -16.19 -1.02 -9.01
C GLY A 145 -16.60 -0.18 -7.81
N THR A 146 -15.91 -0.36 -6.68
CA THR A 146 -16.09 0.49 -5.50
C THR A 146 -15.76 1.93 -5.85
N TYR A 147 -16.42 2.89 -5.18
CA TYR A 147 -16.32 4.33 -5.44
C TYR A 147 -16.82 4.78 -6.83
N GLY A 148 -17.47 3.89 -7.59
CA GLY A 148 -17.98 4.19 -8.94
C GLY A 148 -16.87 4.24 -9.98
N ILE A 149 -15.74 3.56 -9.74
CA ILE A 149 -14.65 3.44 -10.70
C ILE A 149 -15.11 2.57 -11.86
N ALA A 150 -15.18 3.16 -13.05
CA ALA A 150 -15.52 2.46 -14.29
C ALA A 150 -14.26 1.89 -14.96
N THR A 151 -14.44 1.08 -16.00
CA THR A 151 -13.34 0.41 -16.71
C THR A 151 -12.33 1.41 -17.29
N GLU A 152 -12.81 2.53 -17.82
CA GLU A 152 -12.03 3.63 -18.37
C GLU A 152 -11.13 4.33 -17.33
N ASP A 153 -11.53 4.34 -16.06
CA ASP A 153 -10.78 4.98 -14.97
C ASP A 153 -9.64 4.10 -14.42
N VAL A 154 -9.64 2.81 -14.75
CA VAL A 154 -8.74 1.80 -14.15
C VAL A 154 -7.27 2.16 -14.35
N THR A 155 -6.89 2.72 -15.49
CA THR A 155 -5.50 3.10 -15.75
C THR A 155 -5.03 4.19 -14.80
N LEU A 156 -5.86 5.22 -14.58
CA LEU A 156 -5.56 6.30 -13.63
C LEU A 156 -5.55 5.77 -12.19
N TRP A 157 -6.56 4.97 -11.84
CA TRP A 157 -6.70 4.36 -10.52
C TRP A 157 -5.49 3.48 -10.17
N ALA A 158 -5.07 2.62 -11.11
CA ALA A 158 -3.92 1.73 -10.96
C ALA A 158 -2.59 2.47 -10.81
N GLY A 159 -2.48 3.72 -11.26
CA GLY A 159 -1.32 4.56 -11.00
C GLY A 159 -1.10 4.81 -9.50
N ARG A 160 -2.19 4.83 -8.71
CA ARG A 160 -2.16 5.16 -7.28
C ARG A 160 -2.48 4.00 -6.36
N PHE A 161 -3.42 3.14 -6.74
CA PHE A 161 -3.96 2.09 -5.90
C PHE A 161 -3.50 0.73 -6.41
N HIS A 162 -3.31 -0.22 -5.50
CA HIS A 162 -2.77 -1.55 -5.78
C HIS A 162 -3.88 -2.54 -6.19
N ALA A 163 -5.12 -2.20 -5.88
CA ALA A 163 -6.31 -2.98 -6.14
C ALA A 163 -7.55 -2.11 -6.34
N LEU A 164 -8.64 -2.74 -6.78
CA LEU A 164 -9.99 -2.18 -6.81
C LEU A 164 -10.97 -3.21 -6.24
N GLY A 165 -11.71 -2.79 -5.21
CA GLY A 165 -12.86 -3.56 -4.74
C GLY A 165 -13.93 -3.66 -5.83
N MET A 166 -14.42 -4.87 -6.05
CA MET A 166 -15.47 -5.21 -7.00
C MET A 166 -16.60 -5.86 -6.20
N HIS A 167 -17.81 -5.34 -6.30
CA HIS A 167 -18.93 -5.80 -5.47
C HIS A 167 -20.17 -6.14 -6.30
N ARG A 168 -21.00 -7.01 -5.74
CA ARG A 168 -22.36 -7.29 -6.22
C ARG A 168 -23.34 -7.13 -5.04
N PRO A 169 -24.61 -6.77 -5.29
CA PRO A 169 -25.60 -6.68 -4.23
C PRO A 169 -25.66 -7.97 -3.40
N GLU A 170 -25.67 -7.82 -2.07
CA GLU A 170 -25.81 -8.92 -1.10
C GLU A 170 -24.70 -9.99 -1.13
N ARG A 171 -23.62 -9.75 -1.89
CA ARG A 171 -22.46 -10.63 -1.96
C ARG A 171 -21.24 -9.99 -1.28
N PRO A 172 -20.26 -10.81 -0.81
CA PRO A 172 -18.97 -10.29 -0.38
C PRO A 172 -18.26 -9.51 -1.50
N ASP A 173 -17.41 -8.58 -1.12
CA ASP A 173 -16.53 -7.90 -2.09
C ASP A 173 -15.42 -8.84 -2.56
N VAL A 174 -15.03 -8.66 -3.83
CA VAL A 174 -13.83 -9.20 -4.45
C VAL A 174 -12.83 -8.07 -4.62
N ASP A 175 -11.71 -8.09 -3.91
CA ASP A 175 -10.62 -7.13 -4.09
C ASP A 175 -9.73 -7.60 -5.26
N LEU A 176 -9.81 -6.89 -6.39
CA LEU A 176 -9.04 -7.17 -7.60
C LEU A 176 -7.68 -6.48 -7.53
N HIS A 177 -6.64 -7.24 -7.19
CA HIS A 177 -5.24 -6.81 -7.12
C HIS A 177 -4.56 -6.87 -8.48
N TRP A 178 -3.82 -5.82 -8.84
CA TRP A 178 -2.76 -5.88 -9.85
C TRP A 178 -1.37 -5.73 -9.22
N ARG A 179 -1.31 -5.30 -7.95
CA ARG A 179 -0.10 -5.19 -7.13
C ARG A 179 -0.46 -5.62 -5.72
N LEU A 180 0.44 -6.33 -5.06
CA LEU A 180 0.23 -6.74 -3.67
C LEU A 180 0.59 -5.63 -2.67
N PRO A 181 1.81 -5.06 -2.68
CA PRO A 181 2.12 -3.99 -1.75
C PRO A 181 1.42 -2.70 -2.18
N HIS A 182 1.06 -1.89 -1.18
CA HIS A 182 0.61 -0.51 -1.39
C HIS A 182 1.69 0.41 -2.00
N GLN A 183 2.92 -0.08 -2.13
CA GLN A 183 4.05 0.67 -2.68
C GLN A 183 4.13 0.50 -4.20
N PRO A 184 4.22 1.60 -4.97
CA PRO A 184 4.20 1.54 -6.43
C PRO A 184 5.52 1.04 -7.06
N ALA A 185 6.63 1.03 -6.31
CA ALA A 185 7.93 0.61 -6.83
C ALA A 185 8.03 -0.92 -6.90
N GLU A 186 8.43 -1.43 -8.07
CA GLU A 186 8.75 -2.85 -8.33
C GLU A 186 7.58 -3.84 -8.23
N ALA A 187 6.35 -3.36 -8.07
CA ALA A 187 5.21 -4.23 -7.86
C ALA A 187 4.91 -5.17 -9.06
N ASP A 188 5.21 -4.76 -10.29
CA ASP A 188 5.07 -5.63 -11.46
C ASP A 188 6.04 -6.82 -11.40
N ARG A 189 7.26 -6.60 -10.87
CA ARG A 189 8.25 -7.67 -10.67
C ARG A 189 7.75 -8.66 -9.63
N LEU A 190 7.13 -8.17 -8.55
CA LEU A 190 6.55 -9.03 -7.52
C LEU A 190 5.46 -9.93 -8.08
N THR A 191 4.47 -9.32 -8.72
CA THR A 191 3.36 -10.04 -9.33
C THR A 191 3.90 -11.09 -10.30
N ALA A 192 4.93 -10.76 -11.09
CA ALA A 192 5.57 -11.73 -11.98
C ALA A 192 6.31 -12.87 -11.24
N ILE A 193 6.97 -12.61 -10.11
CA ILE A 193 7.64 -13.65 -9.30
C ILE A 193 6.60 -14.61 -8.71
N ILE A 194 5.52 -14.07 -8.14
CA ILE A 194 4.45 -14.87 -7.55
C ILE A 194 3.75 -15.70 -8.62
N ARG A 195 3.41 -15.08 -9.76
CA ARG A 195 2.81 -15.78 -10.90
C ARG A 195 3.66 -16.96 -11.38
N ARG A 196 4.99 -16.77 -11.49
CA ARG A 196 5.90 -17.83 -11.94
C ARG A 196 5.93 -19.06 -11.03
N ARG A 197 5.66 -18.90 -9.73
CA ARG A 197 5.60 -20.01 -8.77
C ARG A 197 4.18 -20.38 -8.35
N ALA A 198 3.16 -19.77 -8.95
CA ALA A 198 1.78 -20.06 -8.62
C ALA A 198 1.41 -21.47 -9.08
N ARG A 199 0.58 -22.15 -8.30
CA ARG A 199 0.22 -23.55 -8.52
C ARG A 199 -1.30 -23.72 -8.54
N PRO A 200 -1.83 -24.73 -9.23
CA PRO A 200 -3.27 -25.02 -9.20
C PRO A 200 -3.78 -25.23 -7.77
N ALA A 201 -4.96 -24.67 -7.47
CA ALA A 201 -5.60 -24.74 -6.16
C ALA A 201 -6.41 -26.03 -5.90
N GLY A 202 -6.28 -27.06 -6.75
CA GLY A 202 -7.00 -28.32 -6.60
C GLY A 202 -8.52 -28.21 -6.82
N GLY A 203 -8.96 -28.23 -8.09
CA GLY A 203 -10.38 -28.18 -8.46
C GLY A 203 -10.98 -26.77 -8.51
N ASP A 204 -10.34 -25.78 -7.90
CA ASP A 204 -10.76 -24.38 -7.97
C ASP A 204 -10.30 -23.68 -9.27
N PRO A 205 -11.06 -22.67 -9.76
CA PRO A 205 -10.72 -21.92 -10.98
C PRO A 205 -9.64 -20.83 -10.77
N TRP A 206 -8.74 -21.00 -9.81
CA TRP A 206 -7.63 -20.06 -9.58
C TRP A 206 -6.34 -20.80 -9.21
N LEU A 207 -5.23 -20.07 -9.24
CA LEU A 207 -3.95 -20.52 -8.72
C LEU A 207 -3.74 -20.03 -7.29
N LEU A 208 -2.83 -20.67 -6.56
CA LEU A 208 -2.32 -20.24 -5.26
C LEU A 208 -0.86 -19.80 -5.37
N PRO A 209 -0.43 -18.74 -4.66
CA PRO A 209 0.97 -18.43 -4.50
C PRO A 209 1.69 -19.58 -3.79
N HIS A 210 2.97 -19.74 -4.10
CA HIS A 210 3.86 -20.61 -3.35
C HIS A 210 3.77 -20.30 -1.84
N PRO A 211 3.77 -21.28 -0.92
CA PRO A 211 3.66 -21.04 0.53
C PRO A 211 4.67 -20.01 1.05
N ALA A 212 5.93 -20.11 0.62
CA ALA A 212 6.97 -19.13 0.95
C ALA A 212 6.67 -17.69 0.48
N HIS A 213 5.93 -17.52 -0.62
CA HIS A 213 5.47 -16.20 -1.07
C HIS A 213 4.24 -15.74 -0.27
N GLN A 214 3.37 -16.65 0.15
CA GLN A 214 2.25 -16.33 1.05
C GLN A 214 2.76 -15.76 2.39
N LEU A 215 3.89 -16.27 2.90
CA LEU A 215 4.59 -15.70 4.06
C LEU A 215 4.90 -14.22 3.85
N ALA A 216 5.49 -13.89 2.70
CA ALA A 216 5.85 -12.53 2.38
C ALA A 216 4.63 -11.61 2.18
N ILE A 217 3.55 -12.14 1.59
CA ILE A 217 2.25 -11.45 1.46
C ILE A 217 1.66 -11.17 2.84
N ALA A 218 1.65 -12.15 3.75
CA ALA A 218 1.14 -11.99 5.11
C ALA A 218 1.90 -10.88 5.85
N VAL A 219 3.24 -10.85 5.78
CA VAL A 219 4.05 -9.76 6.35
C VAL A 219 3.74 -8.43 5.68
N ALA A 220 3.66 -8.37 4.36
CA ALA A 220 3.41 -7.13 3.63
C ALA A 220 2.08 -6.46 4.00
N HIS A 221 1.04 -7.24 4.29
CA HIS A 221 -0.31 -6.72 4.59
C HIS A 221 -0.66 -6.65 6.08
N GLY A 222 -0.07 -7.52 6.90
CA GLY A 222 -0.37 -7.62 8.32
C GLY A 222 0.67 -6.99 9.24
N TRP A 223 1.80 -6.51 8.69
CA TRP A 223 2.72 -5.71 9.49
C TRP A 223 2.04 -4.46 10.01
N ALA A 224 2.35 -4.12 11.27
CA ALA A 224 1.58 -3.34 12.25
C ALA A 224 1.16 -1.91 11.85
N THR A 225 1.23 -1.54 10.59
CA THR A 225 1.21 -0.17 10.07
C THR A 225 0.19 0.02 8.97
N ILE A 226 -0.47 -1.07 8.52
CA ILE A 226 -1.40 -1.07 7.40
C ILE A 226 -2.78 -1.62 7.78
N SER A 227 -2.90 -2.49 8.80
CA SER A 227 -4.18 -3.13 9.15
C SER A 227 -4.35 -3.49 10.63
N GLN A 228 -5.62 -3.61 11.06
CA GLN A 228 -6.09 -4.22 12.31
C GLN A 228 -6.02 -5.77 12.19
N ALA A 229 -4.88 -6.30 11.79
CA ALA A 229 -4.72 -7.74 11.55
C ALA A 229 -3.36 -8.25 12.00
N SER A 230 -2.75 -7.60 13.00
CA SER A 230 -1.39 -7.94 13.43
C SER A 230 -1.36 -9.30 14.11
N LEU A 231 -2.35 -9.60 14.95
CA LEU A 231 -2.46 -10.91 15.59
C LEU A 231 -2.69 -12.02 14.55
N ARG A 232 -3.63 -11.82 13.62
CA ARG A 232 -3.91 -12.79 12.54
C ARG A 232 -2.66 -13.05 11.69
N MET A 233 -1.90 -12.02 11.36
CA MET A 233 -0.65 -12.16 10.60
C MET A 233 0.39 -12.97 11.36
N LEU A 234 0.55 -12.74 12.67
CA LEU A 234 1.47 -13.53 13.49
C LEU A 234 1.09 -15.02 13.46
N VAL A 235 -0.21 -15.33 13.55
CA VAL A 235 -0.72 -16.71 13.44
C VAL A 235 -0.51 -17.28 12.03
N ASP A 236 -0.82 -16.52 10.98
CA ASP A 236 -0.61 -16.93 9.58
C ASP A 236 0.87 -17.27 9.32
N VAL A 237 1.79 -16.43 9.80
CA VAL A 237 3.24 -16.67 9.69
C VAL A 237 3.64 -17.91 10.47
N ALA A 238 3.16 -18.07 11.70
CA ALA A 238 3.48 -19.25 12.53
C ALA A 238 3.00 -20.56 11.89
N VAL A 239 1.81 -20.57 11.27
CA VAL A 239 1.28 -21.72 10.53
C VAL A 239 2.12 -22.01 9.29
N LEU A 240 2.44 -20.98 8.49
CA LEU A 240 3.26 -21.15 7.29
C LEU A 240 4.67 -21.66 7.60
N LEU A 241 5.26 -21.29 8.74
CA LEU A 241 6.57 -21.81 9.15
C LEU A 241 6.60 -23.33 9.40
N GLN A 242 5.43 -23.97 9.52
CA GLN A 242 5.33 -25.43 9.63
C GLN A 242 5.30 -26.13 8.27
N ASP A 243 5.11 -25.39 7.17
CA ASP A 243 5.08 -25.95 5.82
C ASP A 243 6.53 -26.17 5.34
N PRO A 244 6.92 -27.41 4.96
CA PRO A 244 8.28 -27.72 4.53
C PRO A 244 8.70 -27.02 3.23
N GLU A 245 7.76 -26.51 2.44
CA GLU A 245 8.06 -25.71 1.25
C GLU A 245 8.42 -24.25 1.59
N VAL A 246 8.20 -23.81 2.82
CA VAL A 246 8.56 -22.47 3.27
C VAL A 246 10.06 -22.43 3.58
N VAL A 247 10.83 -22.10 2.54
CA VAL A 247 12.29 -21.95 2.61
C VAL A 247 12.68 -20.48 2.43
N ALA A 248 13.63 -20.00 3.25
CA ALA A 248 14.07 -18.61 3.27
C ALA A 248 14.49 -18.05 1.90
N ALA A 249 15.21 -18.85 1.09
CA ALA A 249 15.64 -18.42 -0.25
C ALA A 249 14.45 -18.11 -1.18
N VAL A 250 13.37 -18.89 -1.11
CA VAL A 250 12.17 -18.68 -1.93
C VAL A 250 11.36 -17.49 -1.41
N ALA A 251 11.23 -17.36 -0.08
CA ALA A 251 10.60 -16.19 0.51
C ALA A 251 11.34 -14.90 0.15
N ASP A 252 12.68 -14.96 0.06
CA ASP A 252 13.53 -13.80 -0.24
C ASP A 252 13.37 -13.26 -1.67
N GLU A 253 12.91 -14.08 -2.62
CA GLU A 253 12.55 -13.62 -3.97
C GLU A 253 11.53 -12.46 -3.91
N VAL A 254 10.68 -12.47 -2.89
CA VAL A 254 9.70 -11.40 -2.63
C VAL A 254 10.20 -10.43 -1.57
N LEU A 255 10.72 -10.91 -0.43
CA LEU A 255 11.04 -10.03 0.70
C LEU A 255 12.18 -9.04 0.39
N GLY A 256 13.20 -9.50 -0.34
CA GLY A 256 14.38 -8.74 -0.67
C GLY A 256 14.06 -7.50 -1.48
N PRO A 257 13.57 -7.64 -2.73
CA PRO A 257 13.23 -6.52 -3.61
C PRO A 257 12.31 -5.48 -2.94
N HIS A 258 11.40 -5.92 -2.08
CA HIS A 258 10.42 -5.05 -1.41
C HIS A 258 10.86 -4.51 -0.06
N HIS A 259 12.11 -4.73 0.33
CA HIS A 259 12.66 -4.18 1.57
C HIS A 259 11.90 -4.65 2.83
N LEU A 260 11.30 -5.86 2.77
CA LEU A 260 10.47 -6.43 3.83
C LEU A 260 11.25 -7.35 4.78
N ARG A 261 12.53 -7.65 4.50
CA ARG A 261 13.36 -8.50 5.37
C ARG A 261 13.37 -8.04 6.82
N ALA A 262 13.55 -6.74 7.06
CA ALA A 262 13.58 -6.19 8.40
C ALA A 262 12.21 -6.27 9.11
N ALA A 263 11.11 -6.28 8.36
CA ALA A 263 9.78 -6.50 8.92
C ALA A 263 9.63 -7.97 9.33
N LEU A 264 9.98 -8.91 8.43
CA LEU A 264 9.95 -10.34 8.75
C LEU A 264 10.89 -10.69 9.92
N ASP A 265 12.10 -10.15 9.98
CA ASP A 265 13.01 -10.34 11.12
C ASP A 265 12.35 -9.96 12.45
N HIS A 266 11.63 -8.83 12.49
CA HIS A 266 10.93 -8.44 13.71
C HIS A 266 9.68 -9.30 13.97
N VAL A 267 8.96 -9.78 12.94
CA VAL A 267 7.92 -10.82 13.13
C VAL A 267 8.52 -12.06 13.80
N LEU A 268 9.64 -12.55 13.27
CA LEU A 268 10.29 -13.76 13.77
C LEU A 268 10.86 -13.57 15.19
N ASP A 269 11.37 -12.38 15.52
CA ASP A 269 11.78 -12.05 16.89
C ASP A 269 10.59 -12.10 17.86
N LEU A 270 9.42 -11.58 17.46
CA LEU A 270 8.20 -11.66 18.26
C LEU A 270 7.75 -13.11 18.44
N LEU A 271 7.71 -13.90 17.36
CA LEU A 271 7.32 -15.31 17.41
C LEU A 271 8.30 -16.16 18.23
N ALA A 272 9.60 -15.90 18.11
CA ALA A 272 10.63 -16.58 18.91
C ALA A 272 10.53 -16.24 20.40
N ALA A 273 10.18 -15.00 20.76
CA ALA A 273 9.93 -14.61 22.15
C ALA A 273 8.68 -15.29 22.75
N GLU A 274 7.77 -15.78 21.90
CA GLU A 274 6.62 -16.61 22.28
C GLU A 274 6.87 -18.11 22.08
N GLU A 275 8.13 -18.52 21.87
CA GLU A 275 8.54 -19.92 21.70
C GLU A 275 7.82 -20.65 20.55
N VAL A 276 7.42 -19.93 19.51
CA VAL A 276 6.75 -20.52 18.35
C VAL A 276 7.73 -21.42 17.58
N PRO A 277 7.39 -22.70 17.35
CA PRO A 277 8.28 -23.64 16.66
C PRO A 277 8.73 -23.15 15.29
N GLY A 278 10.02 -23.33 14.99
CA GLY A 278 10.61 -22.98 13.69
C GLY A 278 10.98 -21.50 13.51
N ALA A 279 10.44 -20.57 14.31
CA ALA A 279 10.68 -19.13 14.11
C ALA A 279 12.17 -18.74 14.25
N ALA A 280 12.81 -19.16 15.34
CA ALA A 280 14.23 -18.89 15.57
C ALA A 280 15.13 -19.55 14.52
N ALA A 281 14.83 -20.81 14.16
CA ALA A 281 15.58 -21.54 13.14
C ALA A 281 15.46 -20.88 11.77
N PHE A 282 14.24 -20.56 11.32
CA PHE A 282 14.00 -19.90 10.04
C PHE A 282 14.73 -18.56 9.94
N ARG A 283 14.75 -17.78 11.02
CA ARG A 283 15.50 -16.52 11.07
C ARG A 283 16.99 -16.70 10.75
N THR A 284 17.63 -17.75 11.24
CA THR A 284 19.06 -17.98 10.97
C THR A 284 19.36 -18.27 9.49
N THR A 285 18.35 -18.70 8.74
CA THR A 285 18.46 -19.00 7.30
C THR A 285 18.14 -17.79 6.41
N LEU A 286 17.58 -16.72 6.97
CA LEU A 286 17.24 -15.53 6.20
C LEU A 286 18.48 -14.70 5.84
N PRO A 287 18.56 -14.18 4.61
CA PRO A 287 19.56 -13.18 4.26
C PRO A 287 19.46 -11.94 5.16
N ARG A 288 20.62 -11.43 5.59
CA ARG A 288 20.67 -10.26 6.48
C ARG A 288 19.93 -9.05 5.87
N PRO A 289 19.14 -8.30 6.66
CA PRO A 289 18.49 -7.09 6.17
C PRO A 289 19.52 -6.02 5.78
N ARG A 290 19.28 -5.40 4.63
CA ARG A 290 20.00 -4.23 4.14
C ARG A 290 19.59 -2.99 4.94
N HIS A 291 20.38 -1.93 4.82
CA HIS A 291 20.04 -0.64 5.43
C HIS A 291 18.69 -0.10 4.91
N SER A 292 18.41 -0.26 3.62
CA SER A 292 17.13 0.10 3.01
C SER A 292 15.95 -0.64 3.63
N ASP A 293 16.11 -1.93 3.97
CA ASP A 293 15.07 -2.75 4.58
C ASP A 293 14.72 -2.19 5.97
N ARG A 294 15.73 -1.84 6.76
CA ARG A 294 15.54 -1.19 8.06
C ARG A 294 14.85 0.18 7.94
N LEU A 295 15.17 0.96 6.90
CA LEU A 295 14.55 2.27 6.67
C LEU A 295 13.06 2.12 6.32
N VAL A 296 12.72 1.18 5.44
CA VAL A 296 11.32 0.90 5.07
C VAL A 296 10.55 0.41 6.28
N ALA A 297 11.08 -0.56 7.02
CA ALA A 297 10.44 -1.06 8.25
C ALA A 297 10.20 0.05 9.30
N ARG A 298 11.18 0.94 9.51
CA ARG A 298 11.01 2.12 10.40
C ARG A 298 9.94 3.09 9.90
N THR A 299 9.90 3.34 8.59
CA THR A 299 8.94 4.25 7.97
C THR A 299 7.52 3.71 8.08
N LEU A 300 7.36 2.41 7.83
CA LEU A 300 6.12 1.69 8.08
C LEU A 300 5.73 1.88 9.56
N LEU A 301 6.59 1.51 10.51
CA LEU A 301 6.29 1.57 11.95
C LEU A 301 5.87 2.97 12.43
N ALA A 302 6.50 4.02 11.91
CA ALA A 302 6.21 5.40 12.28
C ALA A 302 4.86 5.92 11.73
N ASP A 303 4.29 5.30 10.69
CA ASP A 303 3.06 5.78 10.04
C ASP A 303 1.77 5.26 10.68
N ARG A 304 1.85 4.25 11.55
CA ARG A 304 0.71 3.65 12.28
C ARG A 304 -0.12 4.68 13.05
N ASP A 305 0.56 5.67 13.64
CA ASP A 305 -0.02 6.68 14.53
C ASP A 305 0.02 8.09 13.96
N GLY A 306 0.33 8.22 12.66
CA GLY A 306 0.33 9.51 11.99
C GLY A 306 -1.08 10.11 11.95
N LEU A 307 -1.29 11.22 12.67
CA LEU A 307 -2.51 12.04 12.59
C LEU A 307 -2.92 12.31 11.13
N ALA A 308 -1.94 12.49 10.24
CA ALA A 308 -2.17 12.73 8.82
C ALA A 308 -2.85 11.55 8.09
N THR A 309 -2.50 10.30 8.43
CA THR A 309 -3.08 9.08 7.85
C THR A 309 -4.48 8.84 8.39
N ARG A 310 -4.69 9.01 9.71
CA ARG A 310 -6.03 8.94 10.32
C ARG A 310 -6.97 10.01 9.78
N LEU A 311 -6.49 11.25 9.63
CA LEU A 311 -7.26 12.34 9.03
C LEU A 311 -7.48 12.14 7.53
N ALA A 312 -6.59 11.46 6.81
CA ALA A 312 -6.80 11.14 5.39
C ALA A 312 -7.92 10.12 5.23
N TRP A 313 -7.91 9.07 6.03
CA TRP A 313 -8.93 8.04 6.02
C TRP A 313 -10.30 8.60 6.47
N ALA A 314 -10.34 9.35 7.57
CA ALA A 314 -11.56 9.98 8.05
C ALA A 314 -12.13 11.02 7.06
N ALA A 315 -11.27 11.75 6.34
CA ALA A 315 -11.72 12.68 5.31
C ALA A 315 -12.26 11.95 4.07
N ALA A 316 -11.63 10.85 3.66
CA ALA A 316 -12.07 10.02 2.54
C ALA A 316 -13.44 9.37 2.80
N GLN A 317 -13.69 8.88 4.01
CA GLN A 317 -14.98 8.31 4.40
C GLN A 317 -16.10 9.36 4.48
N ARG A 318 -15.78 10.60 4.88
CA ARG A 318 -16.78 11.68 5.00
C ARG A 318 -17.15 12.32 3.66
N ARG A 319 -16.38 12.11 2.59
CA ARG A 319 -16.63 12.67 1.26
C ARG A 319 -16.24 11.68 0.17
N PRO A 320 -17.08 10.66 -0.11
CA PRO A 320 -16.84 9.70 -1.18
C PRO A 320 -16.64 10.37 -2.56
N SER A 321 -17.29 11.51 -2.79
CA SER A 321 -17.13 12.33 -3.99
C SER A 321 -15.76 13.01 -4.15
N ALA A 322 -14.98 13.13 -3.08
CA ALA A 322 -13.59 13.63 -3.15
C ALA A 322 -12.59 12.54 -3.62
N LEU A 323 -13.04 11.28 -3.69
CA LEU A 323 -12.31 10.17 -4.31
C LEU A 323 -12.81 9.87 -5.73
N ARG A 324 -13.96 10.41 -6.13
CA ARG A 324 -14.31 10.41 -7.55
C ARG A 324 -13.25 11.24 -8.27
N PRO A 325 -12.64 10.74 -9.36
CA PRO A 325 -12.14 11.68 -10.36
C PRO A 325 -13.28 12.69 -10.58
N ALA A 326 -13.00 13.99 -10.49
CA ALA A 326 -13.98 14.98 -10.92
C ALA A 326 -14.44 14.49 -12.28
N SER A 327 -15.74 14.19 -12.39
CA SER A 327 -16.40 13.63 -13.57
C SER A 327 -15.54 13.92 -14.79
N VAL A 328 -14.97 12.88 -15.40
CA VAL A 328 -14.53 12.99 -16.79
C VAL A 328 -15.75 13.56 -17.46
N GLN A 329 -15.73 14.87 -17.73
CA GLN A 329 -16.77 15.52 -18.50
C GLN A 329 -16.80 14.67 -19.74
N SER A 330 -17.93 14.00 -19.95
CA SER A 330 -18.26 13.30 -21.17
C SER A 330 -17.70 14.14 -22.31
N LEU A 331 -16.58 13.72 -22.89
CA LEU A 331 -16.06 14.34 -24.10
C LEU A 331 -17.16 14.08 -25.12
N PRO A 332 -17.83 15.11 -25.67
CA PRO A 332 -18.84 14.88 -26.67
C PRO A 332 -18.17 14.21 -27.87
N LEU A 333 -18.65 13.00 -28.19
CA LEU A 333 -18.37 12.33 -29.45
C LEU A 333 -18.90 13.22 -30.60
N HIS A 334 -17.97 13.68 -31.44
CA HIS A 334 -18.06 14.33 -32.75
C HIS A 334 -19.39 14.96 -33.25
N GLY A 335 -19.28 16.24 -33.62
CA GLY A 335 -20.07 16.89 -34.68
C GLY A 335 -19.58 18.34 -34.91
N PRO A 336 -19.46 18.85 -36.15
CA PRO A 336 -18.90 20.17 -36.41
C PRO A 336 -19.96 21.24 -36.14
N VAL A 337 -19.73 22.09 -35.15
CA VAL A 337 -20.50 23.31 -34.95
C VAL A 337 -19.50 24.45 -34.74
N ALA A 338 -19.53 25.43 -35.64
CA ALA A 338 -18.77 26.66 -35.50
C ALA A 338 -19.22 27.43 -34.24
N PRO A 339 -18.32 28.06 -33.47
CA PRO A 339 -18.71 28.74 -32.23
C PRO A 339 -19.39 30.10 -32.54
N PRO A 340 -20.37 30.54 -31.73
CA PRO A 340 -20.77 31.94 -31.72
C PRO A 340 -19.64 32.79 -31.12
N ALA A 341 -19.42 33.94 -31.74
CA ALA A 341 -18.52 34.98 -31.23
C ALA A 341 -19.01 35.51 -29.88
N GLU A 342 -18.05 36.01 -29.08
CA GLU A 342 -18.21 36.68 -27.77
C GLU A 342 -18.22 35.77 -26.53
N GLN A 343 -17.03 35.23 -26.20
CA GLN A 343 -16.50 35.19 -24.83
C GLN A 343 -15.01 34.82 -24.85
N ALA A 344 -14.19 35.78 -25.27
CA ALA A 344 -12.72 35.70 -25.21
C ALA A 344 -12.22 36.62 -24.09
N VAL A 345 -11.98 36.07 -22.90
CA VAL A 345 -11.12 36.67 -21.89
C VAL A 345 -9.79 35.91 -21.92
N GLN A 346 -8.82 36.54 -22.59
CA GLN A 346 -7.38 36.31 -22.64
C GLN A 346 -6.81 35.06 -21.94
N LEU A 347 -6.65 33.97 -22.70
CA LEU A 347 -5.52 33.06 -22.54
C LEU A 347 -4.45 33.48 -23.55
N ALA A 348 -3.34 33.99 -23.03
CA ALA A 348 -2.18 34.39 -23.83
C ALA A 348 -1.62 33.17 -24.58
N ARG A 349 -1.32 33.38 -25.86
CA ARG A 349 -0.56 32.47 -26.73
C ARG A 349 0.77 32.13 -26.04
N ILE A 350 1.04 30.84 -25.84
CA ILE A 350 2.35 30.34 -25.41
C ILE A 350 3.10 29.87 -26.66
N ASP A 351 4.24 30.49 -26.88
CA ASP A 351 5.24 30.21 -27.90
C ASP A 351 5.86 28.82 -27.68
N PRO A 352 5.97 27.95 -28.70
CA PRO A 352 6.62 26.63 -28.57
C PRO A 352 8.14 26.69 -28.32
N ALA A 353 8.76 27.87 -28.23
CA ALA A 353 10.22 28.01 -28.07
C ALA A 353 10.74 28.28 -26.64
N ASN A 354 9.94 28.58 -25.61
CA ASN A 354 10.49 28.91 -24.28
C ASN A 354 9.59 28.55 -23.09
N ASP A 355 10.25 28.03 -22.05
CA ASP A 355 9.85 27.88 -20.64
C ASP A 355 8.44 27.33 -20.32
N ALA A 356 8.41 26.15 -19.71
CA ALA A 356 7.20 25.62 -19.09
C ALA A 356 6.89 26.38 -17.79
N HIS A 357 5.88 27.24 -17.84
CA HIS A 357 5.32 27.90 -16.65
C HIS A 357 4.18 27.07 -16.06
N VAL A 358 4.31 26.66 -14.80
CA VAL A 358 3.22 26.00 -14.04
C VAL A 358 2.76 26.93 -12.93
N GLY A 359 1.57 27.52 -13.08
CA GLY A 359 0.89 28.29 -12.03
C GLY A 359 0.00 27.39 -11.17
N LEU A 360 0.08 27.51 -9.84
CA LEU A 360 -0.64 26.66 -8.88
C LEU A 360 -1.49 27.50 -7.90
N ALA A 361 -2.80 27.24 -7.83
CA ALA A 361 -3.72 27.78 -6.83
C ALA A 361 -4.19 26.68 -5.85
N GLY A 362 -4.61 27.02 -4.63
CA GLY A 362 -4.76 26.05 -3.53
C GLY A 362 -5.97 25.09 -3.58
N GLN A 363 -5.79 23.95 -2.91
CA GLN A 363 -6.71 22.81 -2.66
C GLN A 363 -6.77 21.71 -3.74
N GLY A 364 -5.74 20.86 -3.73
CA GLY A 364 -5.72 19.54 -4.37
C GLY A 364 -5.49 19.57 -5.88
N TRP A 365 -4.39 18.97 -6.36
CA TRP A 365 -4.17 18.80 -7.80
C TRP A 365 -3.47 17.50 -8.15
N TRP A 366 -3.87 17.01 -9.33
CA TRP A 366 -3.25 15.98 -10.14
C TRP A 366 -2.77 16.62 -11.44
N LEU A 367 -1.61 16.20 -11.94
CA LEU A 367 -1.20 16.45 -13.31
C LEU A 367 -1.58 15.22 -14.15
N PRO A 368 -2.06 15.38 -15.40
CA PRO A 368 -2.49 14.25 -16.24
C PRO A 368 -1.40 13.21 -16.54
N ASP A 369 -0.11 13.54 -16.40
CA ASP A 369 0.95 12.74 -17.05
C ASP A 369 1.97 12.07 -16.10
N GLY A 370 1.69 11.94 -14.80
CA GLY A 370 2.55 11.13 -13.91
C GLY A 370 3.90 11.76 -13.49
N TRP A 371 4.04 13.08 -13.58
CA TRP A 371 5.29 13.81 -13.30
C TRP A 371 5.47 14.28 -11.85
N ALA A 372 4.42 14.20 -11.03
CA ALA A 372 4.50 14.61 -9.63
C ALA A 372 3.62 13.74 -8.72
N THR A 373 4.11 13.48 -7.50
CA THR A 373 3.28 12.96 -6.41
C THR A 373 3.48 13.83 -5.18
N TRP A 374 2.39 14.08 -4.46
CA TRP A 374 2.43 14.78 -3.18
C TRP A 374 1.98 13.84 -2.06
N SER A 375 2.77 13.77 -0.99
CA SER A 375 2.33 13.18 0.28
C SER A 375 2.22 14.29 1.33
N ARG A 376 1.28 14.17 2.27
CA ARG A 376 1.01 15.20 3.30
C ARG A 376 2.22 15.55 4.21
N ARG A 377 3.38 14.93 4.02
CA ARG A 377 4.63 15.17 4.77
C ARG A 377 5.44 16.39 4.30
N ARG A 378 4.84 17.36 3.60
CA ARG A 378 5.54 18.56 3.05
C ARG A 378 6.73 18.21 2.13
N VAL A 379 6.62 17.07 1.45
CA VAL A 379 7.60 16.57 0.47
C VAL A 379 6.94 16.65 -0.90
N ALA A 380 7.56 17.38 -1.82
CA ALA A 380 7.20 17.36 -3.24
C ALA A 380 8.20 16.48 -3.99
N SER A 381 7.74 15.53 -4.80
CA SER A 381 8.62 14.81 -5.72
C SER A 381 8.35 15.29 -7.14
N LEU A 382 9.37 15.82 -7.81
CA LEU A 382 9.32 16.16 -9.23
C LEU A 382 10.17 15.14 -9.99
N ARG A 383 9.53 14.36 -10.87
CA ARG A 383 10.30 13.54 -11.81
C ARG A 383 10.61 14.40 -13.01
N LEU A 384 11.88 14.48 -13.40
CA LEU A 384 12.29 15.10 -14.66
C LEU A 384 12.74 14.00 -15.61
N ALA A 385 12.48 14.18 -16.90
CA ALA A 385 13.09 13.36 -17.92
C ALA A 385 14.61 13.58 -17.87
N PRO A 386 15.41 12.55 -18.13
CA PRO A 386 16.84 12.74 -18.27
C PRO A 386 17.11 13.70 -19.42
N ALA A 387 17.69 14.86 -19.11
CA ALA A 387 18.12 15.79 -20.13
C ALA A 387 19.34 15.21 -20.89
N PRO A 388 19.52 15.52 -22.20
CA PRO A 388 20.65 15.05 -22.99
C PRO A 388 22.01 15.30 -22.32
N ARG A 389 23.01 14.46 -22.55
CA ARG A 389 24.37 14.70 -22.04
C ARG A 389 24.85 16.07 -22.49
N GLY A 390 25.42 16.85 -21.56
CA GLY A 390 25.87 18.22 -21.81
C GLY A 390 24.84 19.31 -21.49
N THR A 391 23.57 18.97 -21.27
CA THR A 391 22.57 19.96 -20.84
C THR A 391 22.59 20.21 -19.33
N VAL A 392 22.36 21.47 -18.97
CA VAL A 392 22.20 21.94 -17.59
C VAL A 392 20.73 22.24 -17.38
N THR A 393 20.09 21.55 -16.44
CA THR A 393 18.72 21.84 -16.04
C THR A 393 18.75 22.75 -14.84
N ARG A 394 18.19 23.96 -14.96
CA ARG A 394 17.97 24.84 -13.81
C ARG A 394 16.54 24.66 -13.32
N LEU A 395 16.42 24.38 -12.03
CA LEU A 395 15.16 24.36 -11.31
C LEU A 395 15.07 25.61 -10.46
N ARG A 396 14.11 26.47 -10.75
CA ARG A 396 13.75 27.60 -9.90
C ARG A 396 12.55 27.23 -9.07
N VAL A 397 12.71 27.27 -7.75
CA VAL A 397 11.63 27.04 -6.78
C VAL A 397 11.30 28.37 -6.12
N ALA A 398 10.11 28.89 -6.37
CA ALA A 398 9.57 30.08 -5.72
C ALA A 398 8.71 29.68 -4.52
N LEU A 399 9.14 30.09 -3.34
CA LEU A 399 8.45 29.86 -2.08
C LEU A 399 7.37 30.92 -1.85
N PRO A 400 6.33 30.62 -1.04
CA PRO A 400 5.30 31.58 -0.74
C PRO A 400 5.87 32.81 0.00
N PRO A 401 5.29 34.00 -0.21
CA PRO A 401 5.61 35.18 0.59
C PRO A 401 5.44 34.89 2.09
N GLY A 402 6.37 35.36 2.92
CA GLY A 402 6.38 35.11 4.37
C GLY A 402 7.02 33.78 4.79
N THR A 403 7.60 33.02 3.87
CA THR A 403 8.39 31.83 4.22
C THR A 403 9.64 32.25 5.01
N PRO A 404 9.86 31.72 6.23
CA PRO A 404 10.97 32.19 7.05
C PRO A 404 12.33 31.90 6.40
N SER A 405 13.11 32.96 6.14
CA SER A 405 14.42 32.89 5.45
C SER A 405 15.47 32.06 6.19
N HIS A 406 15.28 31.80 7.49
CA HIS A 406 16.19 31.01 8.31
C HIS A 406 16.00 29.49 8.18
N ARG A 407 14.95 29.00 7.49
CA ARG A 407 14.71 27.56 7.34
C ARG A 407 15.60 26.97 6.24
N ARG A 408 16.30 25.88 6.58
CA ARG A 408 17.11 25.11 5.62
C ARG A 408 16.23 24.11 4.86
N TRP A 409 16.42 24.06 3.55
CA TRP A 409 15.73 23.13 2.65
C TRP A 409 16.74 22.13 2.09
N THR A 410 16.36 20.86 1.98
CA THR A 410 17.26 19.81 1.49
C THR A 410 16.75 19.22 0.19
N LEU A 411 17.56 19.32 -0.86
CA LEU A 411 17.31 18.65 -2.14
C LEU A 411 18.04 17.30 -2.16
N VAL A 412 17.32 16.23 -2.48
CA VAL A 412 17.85 14.86 -2.51
C VAL A 412 17.75 14.29 -3.92
N ILE A 413 18.87 14.18 -4.63
CA ILE A 413 18.85 13.62 -5.98
C ILE A 413 18.87 12.08 -5.88
N GLY A 414 18.07 11.40 -6.71
CA GLY A 414 17.90 9.95 -6.74
C GLY A 414 19.23 9.19 -6.82
N GLY A 415 19.34 8.14 -6.01
CA GLY A 415 20.61 7.44 -5.73
C GLY A 415 21.20 7.74 -4.35
N GLY A 416 20.48 8.47 -3.48
CA GLY A 416 20.86 8.66 -2.07
C GLY A 416 21.92 9.73 -1.82
N ARG A 417 22.32 10.51 -2.83
CA ARG A 417 23.25 11.64 -2.64
C ARG A 417 22.46 12.92 -2.39
N VAL A 418 22.66 13.51 -1.21
CA VAL A 418 22.18 14.87 -0.89
C VAL A 418 23.00 15.84 -1.74
N ALA A 419 22.34 16.60 -2.60
CA ALA A 419 23.05 17.42 -3.58
C ALA A 419 23.24 18.87 -3.11
N GLN A 420 22.30 19.42 -2.34
CA GLN A 420 22.42 20.80 -1.89
C GLN A 420 21.46 21.13 -0.75
N VAL A 421 21.95 21.91 0.21
CA VAL A 421 21.13 22.60 1.21
C VAL A 421 20.99 24.04 0.72
N CYS A 422 19.79 24.42 0.29
CA CYS A 422 19.55 25.77 -0.22
C CYS A 422 19.02 26.67 0.91
N ARG A 423 19.52 27.90 0.97
CA ARG A 423 18.90 29.00 1.74
C ARG A 423 18.08 29.84 0.76
N PRO A 424 16.83 30.23 1.11
CA PRO A 424 16.07 31.16 0.27
C PRO A 424 16.84 32.46 0.08
N THR A 425 16.86 33.01 -1.14
CA THR A 425 17.32 34.38 -1.36
C THR A 425 16.29 35.38 -0.82
N THR A 426 16.70 36.64 -0.64
CA THR A 426 15.80 37.78 -0.40
C THR A 426 14.79 37.84 -1.55
N GLY A 427 13.56 37.36 -1.30
CA GLY A 427 12.53 37.16 -2.33
C GLY A 427 11.93 35.74 -2.35
N GLY A 428 12.42 34.82 -1.52
CA GLY A 428 11.82 33.49 -1.36
C GLY A 428 12.08 32.53 -2.51
N GLN A 429 13.09 32.78 -3.35
CA GLN A 429 13.44 31.88 -4.45
C GLN A 429 14.67 31.03 -4.10
N ALA A 430 14.74 29.82 -4.66
CA ALA A 430 15.92 28.98 -4.63
C ALA A 430 16.19 28.43 -6.04
N ASP A 431 17.38 28.69 -6.56
CA ASP A 431 17.84 28.14 -7.83
C ASP A 431 18.71 26.90 -7.56
N VAL A 432 18.39 25.81 -8.25
CA VAL A 432 19.14 24.55 -8.21
C VAL A 432 19.62 24.23 -9.60
N VAL A 433 20.92 23.95 -9.74
CA VAL A 433 21.53 23.58 -11.01
C VAL A 433 21.81 22.09 -11.03
N LEU A 434 21.13 21.35 -11.91
CA LEU A 434 21.34 19.92 -12.12
C LEU A 434 22.21 19.72 -13.37
N ARG A 435 23.40 19.12 -13.20
CA ARG A 435 24.26 18.74 -14.33
C ARG A 435 24.17 17.24 -14.59
N GLY A 436 23.53 16.87 -15.70
CA GLY A 436 23.55 15.53 -16.32
C GLY A 436 22.67 14.44 -15.67
N GLY A 437 21.73 13.88 -16.46
CA GLY A 437 21.23 12.50 -16.41
C GLY A 437 20.59 11.93 -15.13
N ARG A 438 20.39 12.71 -14.06
CA ARG A 438 19.97 12.19 -12.75
C ARG A 438 18.53 12.59 -12.40
N ARG A 439 17.79 11.66 -11.78
CA ARG A 439 16.44 11.89 -11.23
C ARG A 439 16.56 12.69 -9.93
N ALA A 440 15.72 13.70 -9.67
CA ALA A 440 15.73 14.45 -8.41
C ALA A 440 14.53 14.12 -7.51
N TRP A 441 14.69 14.26 -6.19
CA TRP A 441 13.64 14.20 -5.16
C TRP A 441 13.83 15.39 -4.20
N PHE A 442 12.76 15.90 -3.58
CA PHE A 442 12.89 16.94 -2.53
C PHE A 442 12.57 16.37 -1.15
N LEU A 443 13.16 16.93 -0.08
CA LEU A 443 12.79 16.61 1.30
C LEU A 443 12.61 17.89 2.14
N SER A 444 11.58 17.86 3.00
CA SER A 444 11.01 18.92 3.85
C SER A 444 12.03 19.63 4.78
N PRO A 445 11.72 20.85 5.30
CA PRO A 445 12.48 21.47 6.37
C PRO A 445 12.54 20.59 7.63
N GLY A 446 13.70 20.62 8.31
CA GLY A 446 13.94 19.93 9.58
C GLY A 446 13.68 20.77 10.83
N LEU A 447 13.26 20.05 11.88
CA LEU A 447 13.12 20.33 13.32
C LEU A 447 11.96 21.21 13.87
N CYS A 448 11.37 20.66 14.94
CA CYS A 448 10.19 21.08 15.72
C CYS A 448 10.44 22.26 16.68
N VAL A 449 9.38 23.03 16.95
CA VAL A 449 9.16 23.85 18.17
C VAL A 449 7.63 23.78 18.50
N PRO A 450 7.19 23.84 19.79
CA PRO A 450 5.84 23.45 20.23
C PRO A 450 4.67 24.33 19.74
N ALA A 451 3.46 23.79 19.85
CA ALA A 451 2.21 24.28 19.26
C ALA A 451 1.53 25.47 19.97
N GLU A 452 2.25 26.37 20.63
CA GLU A 452 1.64 27.45 21.43
C GLU A 452 1.76 28.86 20.83
N ALA A 453 2.16 29.02 19.57
CA ALA A 453 2.45 30.34 18.99
C ALA A 453 1.59 30.77 17.79
N LEU A 454 0.37 30.26 17.61
CA LEU A 454 -0.54 30.76 16.56
C LEU A 454 -1.94 30.99 17.10
N GLY A 455 -2.18 32.25 17.49
CA GLY A 455 -3.50 32.78 17.79
C GLY A 455 -4.45 32.64 16.60
N THR A 456 -5.72 32.46 16.92
CA THR A 456 -6.84 32.30 15.98
C THR A 456 -7.06 33.60 15.20
N GLY A 457 -6.61 33.66 13.95
CA GLY A 457 -6.96 34.77 13.06
C GLY A 457 -6.25 34.70 11.70
N ASP A 458 -7.05 34.77 10.63
CA ASP A 458 -6.67 34.99 9.23
C ASP A 458 -6.08 33.79 8.43
N ARG A 459 -6.93 33.11 7.66
CA ARG A 459 -6.53 32.08 6.69
C ARG A 459 -6.26 32.71 5.32
N ARG A 460 -5.07 33.29 5.13
CA ARG A 460 -4.59 33.66 3.79
C ARG A 460 -4.07 32.46 3.01
N ARG A 461 -4.41 32.43 1.72
CA ARG A 461 -4.02 31.40 0.74
C ARG A 461 -2.51 31.49 0.47
N LEU A 462 -1.81 30.36 0.46
CA LEU A 462 -0.37 30.28 0.17
C LEU A 462 -0.13 29.38 -1.06
N GLY A 463 0.67 29.85 -2.02
CA GLY A 463 1.04 29.14 -3.25
C GLY A 463 2.57 29.08 -3.43
N VAL A 464 3.05 28.03 -4.10
CA VAL A 464 4.46 27.79 -4.47
C VAL A 464 4.48 27.70 -6.00
N ALA A 465 5.46 28.31 -6.66
CA ALA A 465 5.66 28.17 -8.12
C ALA A 465 7.00 27.50 -8.41
N VAL A 466 7.06 26.64 -9.42
CA VAL A 466 8.32 26.01 -9.86
C VAL A 466 8.45 26.21 -11.37
N THR A 467 9.60 26.71 -11.81
CA THR A 467 9.93 26.91 -13.22
C THR A 467 11.18 26.09 -13.54
N ALA A 468 11.11 25.28 -14.59
CA ALA A 468 12.28 24.58 -15.11
C ALA A 468 12.77 25.32 -16.35
N ILE A 469 14.04 25.73 -16.34
CA ILE A 469 14.68 26.41 -17.46
C ILE A 469 15.77 25.48 -17.99
N SER A 470 15.67 25.09 -19.25
CA SER A 470 16.68 24.30 -19.95
C SER A 470 17.43 25.21 -20.91
N THR A 471 18.73 25.37 -20.71
CA THR A 471 19.58 26.13 -21.63
C THR A 471 20.45 25.16 -22.42
N SER A 472 20.24 25.07 -23.74
CA SER A 472 21.22 24.47 -24.64
C SER A 472 22.33 25.50 -24.86
N GLY A 473 23.53 25.22 -24.33
CA GLY A 473 24.69 26.08 -24.55
C GLY A 473 25.15 25.99 -25.99
N GLY A 474 24.84 27.01 -26.79
CA GLY A 474 25.68 27.40 -27.93
C GLY A 474 26.68 28.43 -27.41
N GLU A 475 27.90 28.00 -27.10
CA GLU A 475 29.00 28.94 -26.89
C GLU A 475 29.39 29.53 -28.25
N GLY A 476 28.89 30.73 -28.53
CA GLY A 476 29.48 31.61 -29.54
C GLY A 476 30.77 32.19 -28.98
N VAL A 477 31.90 31.69 -29.45
CA VAL A 477 33.21 32.30 -29.24
C VAL A 477 33.23 33.61 -30.03
N HIS A 478 33.09 34.75 -29.35
CA HIS A 478 33.50 36.04 -29.89
C HIS A 478 35.02 36.14 -29.74
N HIS A 479 35.73 36.09 -30.87
CA HIS A 479 37.05 36.68 -31.03
C HIS A 479 36.87 37.99 -31.79
N GLU A 480 37.25 39.11 -31.17
CA GLU A 480 37.80 40.28 -31.86
C GLU A 480 38.98 40.80 -31.02
N GLY A 481 39.95 41.38 -31.73
CA GLY A 481 41.35 41.60 -31.33
C GLY A 481 41.61 42.53 -30.15
#